data_AF-A0A7S4NA48-F1
#
_entry.id   AF-A0A7S4NA48-F1
#
_cell.length_a   1.000
_cell.length_b   1.000
_cell.length_c   1.000
_cell.angle_alpha   90.00
_cell.angle_beta   90.00
_cell.angle_gamma   90.00
#
_symmetry.space_group_name_H-M   'P 1'
#
loop_
_entity.id
_entity.type
_entity.pdbx_description
1 polymer ?
#
loop_
_entity_poly.entity_id
_entity_poly.type
_entity_poly.pdbx_seq_one_letter_code
_entity_poly.pdbx_strand_id
1 'polypeptide(L)'
;ASGETGRVGVSHAIMTVQTRYVYQNPVVIAFINTRNEDDSVDVRVTDVTSRSFKVFLEEAGGGDTPFDHAEEQVSYIVMEEGRHQLEGGLVVQAGRHTTARVHREPQQFNGDLITFIEPFTGIALPAVLTTL
;
A
#
# COMPACT_ATOMS: atom_id res chain seq x y z
N ALA A 1 10.59 -15.87 1.98
CA ALA A 1 10.79 -14.76 2.94
C ALA A 1 9.42 -14.30 3.42
N SER A 2 9.31 -13.74 4.62
CA SER A 2 8.03 -13.22 5.12
C SER A 2 7.61 -11.93 4.39
N GLY A 3 8.56 -11.25 3.75
CA GLY A 3 8.30 -10.08 2.92
C GLY A 3 9.54 -9.49 2.30
N GLU A 4 9.34 -8.42 1.56
CA GLU A 4 10.38 -7.65 0.89
C GLU A 4 9.96 -6.19 0.70
N THR A 5 10.94 -5.33 0.43
CA THR A 5 10.71 -3.93 0.08
C THR A 5 11.39 -3.60 -1.24
N GLY A 6 10.93 -2.54 -1.90
CA GLY A 6 11.55 -2.03 -3.11
C GLY A 6 11.09 -0.63 -3.46
N ARG A 7 11.68 -0.08 -4.53
CA ARG A 7 11.35 1.22 -5.09
C ARG A 7 11.35 1.15 -6.62
N VAL A 8 10.39 1.79 -7.26
CA VAL A 8 10.21 1.81 -8.72
C VAL A 8 9.75 3.19 -9.17
N GLY A 9 10.13 3.59 -10.39
CA GLY A 9 9.54 4.74 -11.07
C GLY A 9 8.19 4.34 -11.65
N VAL A 10 7.15 5.09 -11.33
CA VAL A 10 5.76 4.80 -11.70
C VAL A 10 5.13 6.06 -12.24
N SER A 11 4.47 5.97 -13.39
CA SER A 11 3.66 7.05 -13.97
C SER A 11 2.19 6.63 -14.01
N HIS A 12 1.36 7.33 -14.78
CA HIS A 12 -0.01 6.88 -15.11
C HIS A 12 -0.05 5.52 -15.83
N ALA A 13 1.04 5.10 -16.47
CA ALA A 13 1.09 3.84 -17.19
C ALA A 13 1.14 2.65 -16.22
N ILE A 14 0.32 1.63 -16.49
CA ILE A 14 0.30 0.38 -15.73
C ILE A 14 1.65 -0.33 -15.83
N MET A 15 2.36 -0.43 -14.72
CA MET A 15 3.61 -1.16 -14.58
C MET A 15 3.37 -2.48 -13.83
N THR A 16 3.98 -3.57 -14.29
CA THR A 16 4.05 -4.82 -13.52
C THR A 16 5.37 -4.87 -12.74
N VAL A 17 5.29 -5.07 -11.42
CA VAL A 17 6.45 -5.29 -10.56
C VAL A 17 6.55 -6.78 -10.25
N GLN A 18 7.71 -7.37 -10.52
CA GLN A 18 8.02 -8.76 -10.16
C GLN A 18 8.61 -8.80 -8.75
N THR A 19 8.13 -9.73 -7.93
CA THR A 19 8.66 -9.96 -6.58
C THR A 19 9.89 -10.85 -6.63
N ARG A 20 10.82 -10.71 -5.67
CA ARG A 20 11.99 -11.61 -5.58
C ARG A 20 11.60 -12.98 -5.03
N TYR A 21 10.52 -13.03 -4.25
CA TYR A 21 10.01 -14.25 -3.62
C TYR A 21 8.61 -14.60 -4.12
N VAL A 22 8.21 -15.84 -3.84
CA VAL A 22 6.85 -16.32 -4.08
C VAL A 22 6.07 -16.21 -2.79
N TYR A 23 4.88 -15.60 -2.85
CA TYR A 23 3.98 -15.42 -1.73
C TYR A 23 2.71 -16.25 -1.88
N GLN A 24 2.11 -16.69 -0.77
CA GLN A 24 0.82 -17.38 -0.77
C GLN A 24 -0.33 -16.37 -0.71
N ASN A 25 -0.29 -15.43 0.24
CA ASN A 25 -1.31 -14.42 0.44
C ASN A 25 -0.64 -13.04 0.59
N PRO A 26 -0.11 -12.46 -0.50
CA PRO A 26 0.61 -11.20 -0.43
C PRO A 26 -0.29 -10.02 -0.08
N VAL A 27 0.17 -9.22 0.88
CA VAL A 27 -0.29 -7.87 1.19
C VAL A 27 0.73 -6.89 0.65
N VAL A 28 0.28 -5.95 -0.17
CA VAL A 28 1.13 -4.93 -0.80
C VAL A 28 0.70 -3.56 -0.32
N ILE A 29 1.65 -2.77 0.15
CA ILE A 29 1.46 -1.37 0.52
C ILE A 29 2.45 -0.53 -0.30
N ALA A 30 1.98 0.54 -0.93
CA ALA A 30 2.78 1.42 -1.76
C ALA A 30 2.62 2.88 -1.33
N PHE A 31 3.69 3.67 -1.50
CA PHE A 31 3.71 5.10 -1.19
C PHE A 31 4.55 5.86 -2.21
N ILE A 32 3.98 6.97 -2.70
CA ILE A 32 4.68 7.95 -3.51
C ILE A 32 5.73 8.67 -2.65
N ASN A 33 6.95 8.81 -3.13
CA ASN A 33 8.08 9.40 -2.39
C ASN A 33 8.52 10.76 -2.92
N THR A 34 8.00 11.17 -4.08
CA THR A 34 8.38 12.40 -4.78
C THR A 34 7.12 13.16 -5.19
N ARG A 35 7.33 14.40 -5.65
CA ARG A 35 6.33 15.24 -6.29
C ARG A 35 7.02 15.98 -7.44
N ASN A 36 7.04 15.34 -8.58
CA ASN A 36 7.63 15.75 -9.84
C ASN A 36 6.66 16.54 -10.71
N GLU A 37 5.35 16.44 -10.47
CA GLU A 37 4.30 17.22 -11.13
C GLU A 37 3.32 17.83 -10.11
N ASP A 38 2.53 18.81 -10.56
CA ASP A 38 1.63 19.57 -9.69
C ASP A 38 0.27 18.88 -9.46
N ASP A 39 -0.15 18.04 -10.41
CA ASP A 39 -1.41 17.32 -10.36
C ASP A 39 -1.45 16.31 -9.22
N SER A 40 -2.64 16.18 -8.63
CA SER A 40 -2.82 15.32 -7.46
C SER A 40 -3.06 13.89 -7.88
N VAL A 41 -2.15 13.01 -7.47
CA VAL A 41 -2.20 11.57 -7.71
C VAL A 41 -2.31 10.74 -6.44
N ASP A 42 -2.86 9.55 -6.61
CA ASP A 42 -2.72 8.44 -5.67
C ASP A 42 -2.04 7.24 -6.36
N VAL A 43 -1.35 6.41 -5.57
CA VAL A 43 -0.74 5.18 -6.07
C VAL A 43 -1.73 4.02 -5.99
N ARG A 44 -2.02 3.42 -7.12
CA ARG A 44 -2.92 2.26 -7.22
C ARG A 44 -2.13 0.98 -7.31
N VAL A 45 -2.48 0.01 -6.47
CA VAL A 45 -1.99 -1.36 -6.54
C VAL A 45 -3.14 -2.27 -6.96
N THR A 46 -2.92 -3.08 -7.99
CA THR A 46 -3.92 -4.02 -8.49
C THR A 46 -3.27 -5.33 -8.93
N ASP A 47 -4.09 -6.32 -9.30
CA ASP A 47 -3.66 -7.60 -9.87
C ASP A 47 -2.51 -8.27 -9.08
N VAL A 48 -2.65 -8.30 -7.76
CA VAL A 48 -1.67 -8.93 -6.87
C VAL A 48 -1.74 -10.44 -7.05
N THR A 49 -0.60 -11.05 -7.39
CA THR A 49 -0.41 -12.50 -7.57
C THR A 49 0.68 -13.01 -6.63
N SER A 50 0.93 -14.32 -6.63
CA SER A 50 2.02 -14.92 -5.84
C SER A 50 3.42 -14.44 -6.23
N ARG A 51 3.61 -13.81 -7.39
CA ARG A 51 4.94 -13.39 -7.89
C ARG A 51 5.01 -11.96 -8.43
N SER A 52 3.90 -11.22 -8.37
CA SER A 52 3.84 -9.89 -8.97
C SER A 52 2.67 -9.07 -8.44
N PHE A 53 2.71 -7.78 -8.69
CA PHE A 53 1.55 -6.90 -8.62
C PHE A 53 1.66 -5.85 -9.72
N LYS A 54 0.57 -5.16 -10.03
CA LYS A 54 0.57 -4.00 -10.91
C LYS A 54 0.48 -2.72 -10.09
N VAL A 55 1.14 -1.67 -10.57
CA VAL A 55 1.18 -0.35 -9.95
C VAL A 55 1.08 0.75 -11.01
N PHE A 56 0.35 1.82 -10.70
CA PHE A 56 0.22 3.03 -11.53
C PHE A 56 -0.19 4.21 -10.67
N LEU A 57 -0.01 5.43 -11.18
CA LEU A 57 -0.51 6.66 -10.57
C LEU A 57 -1.87 7.02 -11.17
N GLU A 58 -2.82 7.38 -10.33
CA GLU A 58 -4.16 7.79 -10.74
C GLU A 58 -4.44 9.20 -10.24
N GLU A 59 -4.77 10.10 -11.17
CA GLU A 59 -5.19 11.46 -10.85
C GLU A 59 -6.67 11.51 -10.46
N ALA A 60 -7.02 12.43 -9.55
CA ALA A 60 -8.41 12.70 -9.20
C ALA A 60 -9.11 13.39 -10.38
N GLY A 61 -9.77 12.61 -11.24
CA GLY A 61 -10.38 13.14 -12.47
C GLY A 61 -11.32 14.32 -12.26
N GLY A 62 -11.15 15.38 -13.07
CA GLY A 62 -12.05 16.53 -13.14
C GLY A 62 -11.63 17.56 -14.19
N GLY A 63 -12.52 17.88 -15.14
CA GLY A 63 -12.29 18.91 -16.16
C GLY A 63 -11.60 18.38 -17.43
N ASP A 64 -10.63 19.14 -17.94
CA ASP A 64 -9.86 18.87 -19.18
C ASP A 64 -8.49 18.19 -18.92
N THR A 65 -8.20 17.77 -17.68
CA THR A 65 -6.91 17.12 -17.38
C THR A 65 -6.81 15.77 -18.09
N PRO A 66 -5.81 15.56 -18.95
CA PRO A 66 -5.55 14.23 -19.46
C PRO A 66 -5.11 13.33 -18.29
N PHE A 67 -5.44 12.05 -18.35
CA PHE A 67 -5.05 11.08 -17.31
C PHE A 67 -3.58 10.65 -17.46
N ASP A 68 -2.69 11.61 -17.74
CA ASP A 68 -1.26 11.43 -17.87
C ASP A 68 -0.53 12.13 -16.73
N HIS A 69 0.17 11.35 -15.92
CA HIS A 69 1.04 11.87 -14.87
C HIS A 69 2.49 11.53 -15.17
N ALA A 70 3.40 12.43 -14.80
CA ALA A 70 4.83 12.21 -14.81
C ALA A 70 5.23 11.01 -13.92
N GLU A 71 6.44 10.51 -14.16
CA GLU A 71 6.99 9.44 -13.31
C GLU A 71 7.29 9.99 -11.91
N GLU A 72 6.75 9.33 -10.88
CA GLU A 72 7.12 9.49 -9.49
C GLU A 72 7.85 8.25 -8.99
N GLN A 73 8.71 8.44 -7.99
CA GLN A 73 9.31 7.32 -7.30
C GLN A 73 8.35 6.77 -6.24
N VAL A 74 7.99 5.50 -6.35
CA VAL A 74 7.11 4.78 -5.43
C VAL A 74 7.90 3.72 -4.67
N SER A 75 7.81 3.76 -3.34
CA SER A 75 8.29 2.68 -2.47
C SER A 75 7.17 1.71 -2.17
N TYR A 76 7.49 0.43 -2.05
CA TYR A 76 6.53 -0.59 -1.68
C TYR A 76 7.08 -1.58 -0.66
N ILE A 77 6.15 -2.19 0.07
CA ILE A 77 6.38 -3.34 0.94
C ILE A 77 5.45 -4.46 0.45
N VAL A 78 5.98 -5.67 0.29
CA VAL A 78 5.21 -6.90 0.13
C VAL A 78 5.44 -7.75 1.37
N MET A 79 4.38 -8.25 2.00
CA MET A 79 4.45 -9.17 3.12
C MET A 79 3.46 -10.31 2.91
N GLU A 80 3.76 -11.51 3.40
CA GLU A 80 2.72 -12.51 3.61
C GLU A 80 1.67 -11.96 4.58
N GLU A 81 0.41 -12.29 4.33
CA GLU A 81 -0.66 -12.04 5.28
C GLU A 81 -0.47 -12.87 6.56
N GLY A 82 -0.73 -12.22 7.69
CA GLY A 82 -0.60 -12.81 9.01
C GLY A 82 0.49 -12.12 9.85
N ARG A 83 0.90 -12.83 10.90
CA ARG A 83 1.88 -12.35 11.88
C ARG A 83 3.22 -12.99 11.64
N HIS A 84 4.25 -12.17 11.51
CA HIS A 84 5.61 -12.58 11.23
C HIS A 84 6.57 -11.98 12.25
N GLN A 85 7.50 -12.79 12.73
CA GLN A 85 8.69 -12.28 13.41
C GLN A 85 9.83 -12.25 12.39
N LEU A 86 10.37 -11.06 12.16
CA LEU A 86 11.52 -10.84 11.30
C LEU A 86 12.83 -11.08 12.07
N GLU A 87 13.92 -11.12 11.33
CA GLU A 87 15.25 -11.11 11.91
C GLU A 87 15.44 -9.89 12.83
N GLY A 88 16.11 -10.07 13.97
CA GLY A 88 16.21 -9.02 15.00
C GLY A 88 14.98 -8.91 15.91
N GLY A 89 13.96 -9.75 15.74
CA GLY A 89 12.83 -9.86 16.65
C GLY A 89 11.69 -8.87 16.38
N LEU A 90 11.80 -8.03 15.35
CA LEU A 90 10.72 -7.14 14.93
C LEU A 90 9.49 -7.96 14.55
N VAL A 91 8.33 -7.53 15.04
CA VAL A 91 7.05 -8.16 14.74
C VAL A 91 6.32 -7.32 13.71
N VAL A 92 5.88 -7.97 12.64
CA VAL A 92 5.00 -7.39 11.63
C VAL A 92 3.71 -8.17 11.58
N GLN A 93 2.59 -7.47 11.49
CA GLN A 93 1.33 -8.08 11.12
C GLN A 93 0.78 -7.38 9.88
N ALA A 94 0.55 -8.15 8.82
CA ALA A 94 -0.03 -7.67 7.58
C ALA A 94 -1.40 -8.32 7.38
N GLY A 95 -2.35 -7.55 6.84
CA GLY A 95 -3.70 -8.03 6.58
C GLY A 95 -4.40 -7.17 5.56
N ARG A 96 -5.50 -7.69 5.01
CA ARG A 96 -6.37 -6.95 4.08
C ARG A 96 -7.68 -6.63 4.77
N HIS A 97 -8.19 -5.42 4.51
CA HIS A 97 -9.51 -5.01 4.95
C HIS A 97 -10.28 -4.48 3.74
N THR A 98 -11.53 -4.91 3.59
CA THR A 98 -12.43 -4.40 2.54
C THR A 98 -13.54 -3.64 3.21
N THR A 99 -13.77 -2.40 2.75
CA THR A 99 -14.83 -1.54 3.27
C THR A 99 -15.60 -0.90 2.13
N ALA A 100 -16.88 -0.67 2.37
CA ALA A 100 -17.73 0.20 1.56
C ALA A 100 -18.05 1.52 2.29
N ARG A 101 -17.45 1.75 3.46
CA ARG A 101 -17.62 2.99 4.20
C ARG A 101 -16.79 4.09 3.53
N VAL A 102 -17.44 5.21 3.30
CA VAL A 102 -16.82 6.42 2.78
C VAL A 102 -17.09 7.55 3.75
N HIS A 103 -16.07 8.36 4.05
CA HIS A 103 -16.27 9.56 4.85
C HIS A 103 -16.99 10.61 4.00
N ARG A 104 -18.19 11.02 4.42
CA ARG A 104 -18.98 12.07 3.77
C ARG A 104 -19.39 13.08 4.83
N GLU A 105 -18.79 14.29 4.79
CA GLU A 105 -19.19 15.46 5.60
C GLU A 105 -18.92 15.29 7.13
N PRO A 106 -19.14 16.31 8.01
CA PRO A 106 -18.51 16.37 9.35
C PRO A 106 -19.20 15.49 10.39
N GLN A 107 -19.69 14.32 9.98
CA GLN A 107 -20.31 13.34 10.85
C GLN A 107 -19.27 12.65 11.74
N GLN A 108 -19.74 12.18 12.90
CA GLN A 108 -19.01 11.32 13.83
C GLN A 108 -18.32 10.18 13.07
N PHE A 109 -17.12 9.79 13.55
CA PHE A 109 -16.32 8.71 12.94
C PHE A 109 -17.19 7.52 12.52
N ASN A 110 -17.20 7.25 11.21
CA ASN A 110 -17.91 6.15 10.58
C ASN A 110 -16.92 5.30 9.76
N GLY A 111 -15.80 4.95 10.38
CA GLY A 111 -14.83 4.01 9.82
C GLY A 111 -15.01 2.60 10.41
N ASP A 112 -14.31 1.63 9.83
CA ASP A 112 -14.21 0.31 10.43
C ASP A 112 -13.12 0.29 11.52
N LEU A 113 -13.36 -0.50 12.55
CA LEU A 113 -12.34 -0.80 13.55
C LEU A 113 -11.45 -1.93 13.01
N ILE A 114 -10.16 -1.66 12.84
CA ILE A 114 -9.17 -2.67 12.48
C ILE A 114 -8.56 -3.23 13.76
N THR A 115 -8.67 -4.55 13.94
CA THR A 115 -8.12 -5.26 15.10
C THR A 115 -6.96 -6.15 14.65
N PHE A 116 -5.83 -6.04 15.35
CA PHE A 116 -4.68 -6.91 15.12
C PHE A 116 -4.92 -8.29 15.74
N ILE A 117 -4.30 -9.34 15.19
CA ILE A 117 -4.47 -10.75 15.61
C ILE A 117 -4.02 -10.90 17.07
N GLU A 118 -2.92 -10.21 17.41
CA GLU A 118 -2.38 -10.16 18.76
C GLU A 118 -1.98 -8.73 19.12
N PRO A 119 -1.99 -8.38 20.42
CA PRO A 119 -1.45 -7.10 20.87
C PRO A 119 0.06 -7.05 20.61
N PHE A 120 0.54 -5.91 20.14
CA PHE A 120 1.97 -5.64 20.11
C PHE A 120 2.44 -5.40 21.55
N THR A 121 3.16 -6.36 22.11
CA THR A 121 3.70 -6.28 23.48
C THR A 121 5.09 -5.65 23.46
N GLY A 122 5.33 -4.58 24.22
CA GLY A 122 6.64 -3.93 24.33
C GLY A 122 6.57 -2.49 24.83
N ILE A 123 7.73 -1.85 25.01
CA ILE A 123 7.84 -0.44 25.42
C ILE A 123 7.68 0.56 24.26
N ALA A 124 7.67 0.08 23.01
CA ALA A 124 7.48 0.90 21.83
C ALA A 124 6.05 0.75 21.31
N LEU A 125 5.42 1.88 20.97
CA LEU A 125 4.12 1.89 20.28
C LEU A 125 4.28 1.27 18.88
N PRO A 126 3.32 0.44 18.42
CA PRO A 126 3.36 -0.06 17.05
C PRO A 126 3.18 1.08 16.06
N ALA A 127 3.92 1.02 14.95
CA ALA A 127 3.64 1.84 13.78
C ALA A 127 2.57 1.14 12.93
N VAL A 128 1.60 1.91 12.44
CA VAL A 128 0.56 1.42 11.52
C VAL A 128 0.79 2.07 10.17
N LEU A 129 0.84 1.24 9.13
CA LEU A 129 0.91 1.66 7.74
C LEU A 129 -0.35 1.18 7.03
N THR A 130 -0.96 2.05 6.25
CA THR A 130 -2.22 1.78 5.53
C THR A 130 -2.20 2.53 4.20
N THR A 131 -2.85 1.98 3.18
CA THR A 131 -3.18 2.71 1.96
C THR A 131 -4.54 3.38 2.14
N LEU A 132 -4.68 4.63 1.71
CA LEU A 132 -5.92 5.39 1.82
C LEU A 132 -6.92 5.05 0.70
#